data_AF-A0AAU9FQW2-F1
#
_entry.id   AF-A0AAU9FQW2-F1
#
_cell.length_a   1.000
_cell.length_b   1.000
_cell.length_c   1.000
_cell.angle_alpha   90.00
_cell.angle_beta   90.00
_cell.angle_gamma   90.00
#
_symmetry.space_group_name_H-M   'P 1'
#
loop_
_entity.id
_entity.type
_entity.pdbx_description
1 polymer ?
#
loop_
_entity_poly.entity_id
_entity_poly.type
_entity_poly.pdbx_seq_one_letter_code
_entity_poly.pdbx_strand_id
1 'polypeptide(L)'
;MPRYQKLINEDSSMDSTSTRPQQRDSKQQQQEEQQQQQHRHQYQQQPANVGYHLYLYRQQLARRNVEYMRLSKAKYCITDTLLNKTVRNLKACSVDELKTVNNQIVFRHKLKHQIRRLRKLQFLGIKNANPKMESTEL
;
A
#
# COMPACT_ATOMS: atom_id res chain seq x y z
N MET A 1 13.81 22.09 -16.59
CA MET A 1 14.04 20.64 -16.72
C MET A 1 15.52 20.36 -16.48
N PRO A 2 15.93 19.78 -15.34
CA PRO A 2 17.34 19.46 -15.09
C PRO A 2 17.76 18.19 -15.83
N ARG A 3 18.95 18.23 -16.43
CA ARG A 3 19.53 17.31 -17.42
C ARG A 3 20.36 16.23 -16.70
N TYR A 4 20.00 14.96 -16.83
CA TYR A 4 20.81 13.86 -16.27
C TYR A 4 21.99 13.54 -17.19
N GLN A 5 23.22 13.68 -16.69
CA GLN A 5 24.42 13.13 -17.31
C GLN A 5 24.61 11.68 -16.85
N LYS A 6 24.80 10.78 -17.81
CA LYS A 6 25.18 9.38 -17.60
C LYS A 6 26.69 9.32 -17.36
N LEU A 7 27.12 8.55 -16.36
CA LEU A 7 28.49 8.02 -16.32
C LEU A 7 28.42 6.54 -16.68
N ILE A 8 28.97 6.25 -17.85
CA ILE A 8 29.30 4.91 -18.35
C ILE A 8 30.67 4.61 -17.75
N ASN A 9 30.80 3.51 -17.02
CA ASN A 9 32.09 2.81 -16.89
C ASN A 9 31.83 1.37 -17.32
N GLU A 10 32.16 1.09 -18.58
CA GLU A 10 32.52 -0.24 -19.06
C GLU A 10 33.95 -0.50 -18.56
N ASP A 11 34.23 -1.66 -17.98
CA ASP A 11 35.47 -2.38 -18.28
C ASP A 11 35.38 -3.84 -17.81
N SER A 12 35.56 -4.72 -18.79
CA SER A 12 35.77 -6.16 -18.64
C SER A 12 37.24 -6.42 -18.31
N SER A 13 37.54 -7.36 -17.40
CA SER A 13 38.62 -8.37 -17.54
C SER A 13 38.81 -9.15 -16.23
N MET A 14 38.96 -10.47 -16.34
CA MET A 14 39.48 -11.36 -15.30
C MET A 14 40.98 -11.14 -15.09
N ASP A 15 41.50 -11.33 -13.86
CA ASP A 15 42.48 -12.39 -13.51
C ASP A 15 42.74 -12.43 -11.99
N SER A 16 43.14 -13.60 -11.49
CA SER A 16 43.45 -13.90 -10.08
C SER A 16 44.95 -13.75 -9.82
N THR A 17 45.37 -13.02 -8.77
CA THR A 17 46.61 -13.35 -8.03
C THR A 17 46.62 -12.76 -6.62
N SER A 18 47.06 -13.61 -5.68
CA SER A 18 47.39 -13.33 -4.28
C SER A 18 48.46 -12.24 -4.14
N THR A 19 48.31 -11.29 -3.20
CA THR A 19 49.39 -10.77 -2.32
C THR A 19 48.84 -9.89 -1.17
N ARG A 20 49.18 -10.30 0.05
CA ARG A 20 49.32 -9.63 1.38
C ARG A 20 48.86 -8.15 1.56
N PRO A 21 48.20 -7.84 2.70
CA PRO A 21 47.66 -6.50 2.97
C PRO A 21 48.75 -5.54 3.46
N GLN A 22 48.80 -4.34 2.87
CA GLN A 22 49.61 -3.24 3.38
C GLN A 22 48.69 -2.06 3.67
N GLN A 23 48.46 -1.87 4.97
CA GLN A 23 47.88 -0.68 5.59
C GLN A 23 48.56 0.58 5.04
N ARG A 24 47.80 1.42 4.35
CA ARG A 24 48.02 2.86 4.29
C ARG A 24 46.67 3.56 4.07
N ASP A 25 46.50 4.64 4.81
CA ASP A 25 45.52 5.72 4.58
C ASP A 25 44.08 5.56 5.09
N SER A 26 43.92 5.04 6.32
CA SER A 26 42.68 5.16 7.11
C SER A 26 42.36 6.58 7.63
N LYS A 27 43.16 7.61 7.29
CA LYS A 27 42.92 9.00 7.71
C LYS A 27 42.25 9.90 6.66
N GLN A 28 42.23 9.53 5.37
CA GLN A 28 41.55 10.33 4.34
C GLN A 28 40.07 9.93 4.14
N GLN A 29 39.73 8.64 4.32
CA GLN A 29 38.32 8.19 4.18
C GLN A 29 37.38 8.71 5.27
N GLN A 30 37.88 8.99 6.48
CA GLN A 30 37.04 9.49 7.57
C GLN A 30 36.62 10.97 7.41
N GLN A 31 37.35 11.77 6.63
CA GLN A 31 36.99 13.18 6.41
C GLN A 31 35.92 13.34 5.33
N GLU A 32 35.91 12.49 4.30
CA GLU A 32 34.89 12.54 3.25
C GLU A 32 33.52 12.00 3.72
N GLU A 33 33.50 10.99 4.60
CA GLU A 33 32.25 10.53 5.22
C GLU A 33 31.63 11.59 6.16
N GLN A 34 32.45 12.38 6.85
CA GLN A 34 31.96 13.49 7.68
C GLN A 34 31.39 14.63 6.83
N GLN A 35 32.01 14.95 5.68
CA GLN A 35 31.49 15.97 4.77
C GLN A 35 30.22 15.51 4.03
N GLN A 36 30.12 14.23 3.65
CA GLN A 36 28.89 13.66 3.07
C GLN A 36 27.75 13.56 4.09
N GLN A 37 28.03 13.31 5.38
CA GLN A 37 27.00 13.37 6.42
C GLN A 37 26.50 14.81 6.68
N GLN A 38 27.36 15.82 6.58
CA GLN A 38 26.94 17.23 6.71
C GLN A 38 26.00 17.67 5.58
N HIS A 39 26.20 17.21 4.35
CA HIS A 39 25.27 17.48 3.25
C HIS A 39 23.92 16.77 3.39
N ARG A 40 23.86 15.64 4.12
CA ARG A 40 22.59 14.94 4.37
C ARG A 40 21.67 15.71 5.32
N HIS A 41 22.22 16.54 6.21
CA HIS A 41 21.44 17.32 7.17
C HIS A 41 21.01 18.71 6.66
N GLN A 42 21.60 19.21 5.58
CA GLN A 42 21.23 20.52 5.03
C GLN A 42 19.88 20.56 4.32
N TYR A 43 19.26 19.41 4.02
CA TYR A 43 17.91 19.34 3.47
C TYR A 43 16.79 19.40 4.55
N GLN A 44 17.14 19.46 5.84
CA GLN A 44 16.16 19.46 6.94
C GLN A 44 15.85 20.85 7.52
N GLN A 45 16.48 21.93 7.03
CA GLN A 45 16.35 23.28 7.58
C GLN A 45 15.78 24.29 6.57
N GLN A 46 14.99 23.83 5.59
CA GLN A 46 14.12 24.75 4.85
C GLN A 46 13.10 25.32 5.87
N PRO A 47 12.81 26.64 5.87
CA PRO A 47 11.79 27.20 6.75
C PRO A 47 10.54 26.36 6.58
N ALA A 48 9.98 25.87 7.69
CA ALA A 48 8.86 24.94 7.68
C ALA A 48 7.77 25.50 6.78
N ASN A 49 7.73 25.04 5.52
CA ASN A 49 6.71 25.47 4.59
C ASN A 49 5.48 24.71 5.03
N VAL A 50 4.73 25.33 5.94
CA VAL A 50 3.54 24.75 6.56
C VAL A 50 2.60 24.22 5.48
N GLY A 51 2.48 24.93 4.34
CA GLY A 51 1.71 24.48 3.19
C GLY A 51 2.23 23.18 2.59
N TYR A 52 3.54 23.07 2.35
CA TYR A 52 4.15 21.86 1.80
C TYR A 52 4.04 20.66 2.75
N HIS A 53 4.31 20.85 4.05
CA HIS A 53 4.17 19.79 5.04
C HIS A 53 2.70 19.36 5.21
N LEU A 54 1.76 20.31 5.19
CA LEU A 54 0.32 20.02 5.25
C LEU A 54 -0.15 19.28 3.99
N TYR A 55 0.37 19.64 2.82
CA TYR A 55 0.16 18.90 1.57
C TYR A 55 0.68 17.46 1.67
N LEU A 56 1.93 17.26 2.10
CA LEU A 56 2.51 15.92 2.27
C LEU A 56 1.72 15.07 3.26
N TYR A 57 1.29 15.67 4.38
CA TYR A 57 0.46 14.98 5.36
C TYR A 57 -0.90 14.58 4.78
N ARG A 58 -1.59 15.48 4.08
CA ARG A 58 -2.85 15.17 3.38
C ARG A 58 -2.66 14.06 2.34
N GLN A 59 -1.56 14.10 1.58
CA GLN A 59 -1.23 13.08 0.60
C GLN A 59 -0.95 11.73 1.28
N GLN A 60 -0.24 11.73 2.40
CA GLN A 60 0.03 10.52 3.19
C GLN A 60 -1.24 9.92 3.79
N LEU A 61 -2.15 10.76 4.30
CA LEU A 61 -3.49 10.35 4.75
C LEU A 61 -4.30 9.75 3.58
N ALA A 62 -4.24 10.36 2.39
CA ALA A 62 -4.94 9.87 1.21
C ALA A 62 -4.45 8.49 0.75
N ARG A 63 -3.13 8.22 0.80
CA ARG A 63 -2.51 6.94 0.39
C ARG A 63 -2.91 5.75 1.26
N ARG A 64 -3.29 5.98 2.53
CA ARG A 64 -3.66 4.90 3.47
C ARG A 64 -5.14 4.55 3.50
N ASN A 65 -5.97 5.28 2.77
CA ASN A 65 -7.41 5.01 2.75
C ASN A 65 -7.70 3.85 1.82
N VAL A 66 -7.92 2.66 2.38
CA VAL A 66 -8.58 1.57 1.66
C VAL A 66 -9.94 2.08 1.23
N GLU A 67 -10.16 2.17 -0.08
CA GLU A 67 -11.46 2.53 -0.66
C GLU A 67 -12.49 1.44 -0.34
N TYR A 68 -13.13 1.52 0.82
CA TYR A 68 -14.05 0.50 1.33
C TYR A 68 -15.19 0.21 0.35
N MET A 69 -15.65 1.23 -0.38
CA MET A 69 -16.65 1.06 -1.44
C MET A 69 -16.14 0.13 -2.54
N ARG A 70 -14.93 0.37 -3.03
CA ARG A 70 -14.31 -0.44 -4.09
C ARG A 70 -14.07 -1.87 -3.60
N LEU A 71 -13.57 -2.00 -2.37
CA LEU A 71 -13.34 -3.30 -1.75
C LEU A 71 -14.63 -4.09 -1.56
N SER A 72 -15.70 -3.49 -1.02
CA SER A 72 -16.99 -4.16 -0.82
C SER A 72 -17.63 -4.56 -2.15
N LYS A 73 -17.52 -3.74 -3.20
CA LYS A 73 -17.96 -4.10 -4.57
C LYS A 73 -17.19 -5.31 -5.10
N ALA A 74 -15.85 -5.31 -4.98
CA ALA A 74 -15.03 -6.43 -5.44
C ALA A 74 -15.36 -7.73 -4.70
N LYS A 75 -15.46 -7.66 -3.36
CA LYS A 75 -15.91 -8.79 -2.52
C LYS A 75 -17.26 -9.31 -2.98
N TYR A 76 -18.20 -8.41 -3.28
CA TYR A 76 -19.54 -8.80 -3.74
C TYR A 76 -19.49 -9.57 -5.06
N CYS A 77 -18.77 -9.04 -6.06
CA CYS A 77 -18.66 -9.71 -7.36
C CYS A 77 -17.98 -11.08 -7.26
N ILE A 78 -16.92 -11.19 -6.46
CA ILE A 78 -16.20 -12.45 -6.23
C ILE A 78 -17.13 -13.46 -5.55
N THR A 79 -17.82 -13.06 -4.46
CA THR A 79 -18.76 -13.95 -3.75
C THR A 79 -19.93 -14.36 -4.63
N ASP A 80 -20.51 -13.46 -5.43
CA ASP A 80 -21.61 -13.78 -6.34
C ASP A 80 -21.18 -14.80 -7.40
N THR A 81 -19.98 -14.62 -7.96
CA THR A 81 -19.40 -15.57 -8.92
C THR A 81 -19.12 -16.92 -8.27
N LEU A 82 -18.55 -16.93 -7.06
CA LEU A 82 -18.25 -18.15 -6.32
C LEU A 82 -19.54 -18.90 -5.98
N LEU A 83 -20.57 -18.19 -5.52
CA LEU A 83 -21.87 -18.77 -5.18
C LEU A 83 -22.51 -19.44 -6.39
N ASN A 84 -22.50 -18.78 -7.55
CA ASN A 84 -23.01 -19.36 -8.79
C ASN A 84 -22.26 -20.64 -9.17
N LYS A 85 -20.94 -20.69 -8.98
CA LYS A 85 -20.14 -21.90 -9.22
C LYS A 85 -20.46 -22.99 -8.20
N THR A 86 -20.53 -22.66 -6.92
CA THR A 86 -20.81 -23.61 -5.85
C THR A 86 -22.19 -24.23 -6.02
N VAL A 87 -23.22 -23.44 -6.30
CA VAL A 87 -24.60 -23.93 -6.52
C VAL A 87 -24.70 -24.83 -7.74
N ARG A 88 -24.01 -24.50 -8.85
CA ARG A 88 -24.00 -25.35 -10.06
C ARG A 88 -23.28 -26.69 -9.87
N ASN A 89 -22.28 -26.72 -8.99
CA ASN A 89 -21.47 -27.91 -8.73
C ASN A 89 -21.98 -28.76 -7.56
N LEU A 90 -23.10 -28.36 -6.95
CA LEU A 90 -23.70 -29.04 -5.80
C LEU A 90 -24.37 -30.34 -6.27
N LYS A 91 -23.63 -31.45 -6.26
CA LYS A 91 -24.08 -32.76 -6.80
C LYS A 91 -24.61 -33.69 -5.70
N ALA A 92 -23.87 -33.82 -4.62
CA ALA A 92 -24.30 -34.53 -3.44
C ALA A 92 -24.57 -33.45 -2.40
N CYS A 93 -25.84 -33.16 -2.10
CA CYS A 93 -26.26 -32.11 -1.17
C CYS A 93 -25.76 -32.40 0.26
N SER A 94 -24.45 -32.36 0.44
CA SER A 94 -23.74 -32.60 1.67
C SER A 94 -24.03 -31.43 2.59
N VAL A 95 -24.16 -31.73 3.88
CA VAL A 95 -24.41 -30.73 4.91
C VAL A 95 -23.35 -29.63 4.86
N ASP A 96 -22.10 -29.95 4.54
CA ASP A 96 -21.00 -28.99 4.49
C ASP A 96 -21.04 -28.09 3.24
N GLU A 97 -21.45 -28.64 2.10
CA GLU A 97 -21.70 -27.85 0.90
C GLU A 97 -22.87 -26.88 1.11
N LEU A 98 -23.94 -27.34 1.76
CA LEU A 98 -25.10 -26.51 2.08
C LEU A 98 -24.74 -25.39 3.06
N LYS A 99 -23.94 -25.68 4.09
CA LYS A 99 -23.39 -24.67 5.01
C LYS A 99 -22.53 -23.64 4.26
N THR A 100 -21.72 -24.11 3.32
CA THR A 100 -20.86 -23.25 2.50
C THR A 100 -21.70 -22.29 1.65
N VAL A 101 -22.74 -22.78 0.98
CA VAL A 101 -23.69 -21.96 0.22
C VAL A 101 -24.40 -20.95 1.12
N ASN A 102 -24.92 -21.38 2.28
CA ASN A 102 -25.58 -20.49 3.22
C ASN A 102 -24.66 -19.35 3.69
N ASN A 103 -23.42 -19.67 4.04
CA ASN A 103 -22.42 -18.69 4.45
C ASN A 103 -22.15 -17.66 3.34
N GLN A 104 -22.05 -18.10 2.09
CA GLN A 104 -21.86 -17.22 0.94
C GLN A 104 -23.10 -16.32 0.71
N ILE A 105 -24.32 -16.85 0.84
CA ILE A 105 -25.57 -16.08 0.72
C ILE A 105 -25.64 -15.00 1.81
N VAL A 106 -25.40 -15.37 3.06
CA VAL A 106 -25.41 -14.43 4.20
C VAL A 106 -24.35 -13.34 3.99
N PHE A 107 -23.15 -13.73 3.58
CA PHE A 107 -22.07 -12.77 3.33
C PHE A 107 -22.38 -11.82 2.17
N ARG A 108 -22.96 -12.34 1.07
CA ARG A 108 -23.44 -11.55 -0.05
C ARG A 108 -24.48 -10.51 0.38
N HIS A 109 -25.41 -10.88 1.26
CA HIS A 109 -26.40 -9.96 1.82
C HIS A 109 -25.73 -8.86 2.65
N LYS A 110 -24.79 -9.21 3.53
CA LYS A 110 -24.00 -8.25 4.32
C LYS A 110 -23.26 -7.25 3.42
N LEU A 111 -22.62 -7.72 2.35
CA LEU A 111 -21.93 -6.86 1.38
C LEU A 111 -22.89 -5.91 0.65
N LYS A 112 -24.08 -6.39 0.24
CA LYS A 112 -25.12 -5.56 -0.37
C LYS A 112 -25.54 -4.41 0.56
N HIS A 113 -25.75 -4.72 1.85
CA HIS A 113 -26.09 -3.72 2.86
C HIS A 113 -24.94 -2.71 3.05
N GLN A 114 -23.70 -3.18 3.17
CA GLN A 114 -22.52 -2.31 3.29
C GLN A 114 -22.39 -1.35 2.11
N ILE A 115 -22.51 -1.84 0.88
CA ILE A 115 -22.46 -0.99 -0.32
C ILE A 115 -23.57 0.06 -0.29
N ARG A 116 -24.79 -0.31 0.09
CA ARG A 116 -25.92 0.63 0.20
C ARG A 116 -25.63 1.71 1.25
N ARG A 117 -25.15 1.34 2.43
CA ARG A 117 -24.77 2.27 3.50
C ARG A 117 -23.66 3.22 3.03
N LEU A 118 -22.59 2.69 2.43
CA LEU A 118 -21.48 3.49 1.91
C LEU A 118 -21.94 4.48 0.83
N ARG A 119 -22.91 4.11 -0.02
CA ARG A 119 -23.47 5.04 -1.03
C ARG A 119 -24.22 6.19 -0.37
N LYS A 120 -25.00 5.91 0.68
CA LYS A 120 -25.69 6.96 1.45
C LYS A 120 -24.68 7.92 2.09
N LEU A 121 -23.63 7.38 2.73
CA LEU A 121 -22.58 8.18 3.36
C LEU A 121 -21.82 9.03 2.33
N GLN A 122 -21.54 8.47 1.15
CA GLN A 122 -20.93 9.21 0.05
C GLN A 122 -21.82 10.37 -0.44
N PHE A 123 -23.15 10.17 -0.50
CA PHE A 123 -24.09 11.23 -0.85
C PHE A 123 -24.12 12.35 0.21
N LEU A 124 -23.91 12.01 1.49
CA LEU A 124 -23.76 12.97 2.59
C LEU A 124 -22.37 13.63 2.65
N GLY A 125 -21.48 13.36 1.68
CA GLY A 125 -20.13 13.92 1.62
C GLY A 125 -19.09 13.17 2.46
N ILE A 126 -19.47 12.10 3.17
CA ILE A 126 -18.56 11.28 3.96
C ILE A 126 -17.89 10.25 3.04
N LYS A 127 -16.65 10.53 2.65
CA LYS A 127 -15.84 9.64 1.82
C LYS A 127 -15.15 8.57 2.68
N ASN A 128 -15.00 7.36 2.15
CA ASN A 128 -14.26 6.25 2.79
C ASN A 128 -14.66 5.91 4.23
N ALA A 129 -15.96 6.00 4.55
CA ALA A 129 -16.45 5.59 5.86
C ALA A 129 -16.09 4.12 6.15
N ASN A 130 -15.56 3.86 7.34
CA ASN A 130 -15.23 2.51 7.78
C ASN A 130 -16.53 1.72 8.02
N PRO A 131 -16.75 0.59 7.32
CA PRO A 131 -17.96 -0.21 7.48
C PRO A 131 -18.11 -0.86 8.87
N LYS A 132 -17.04 -0.93 9.67
CA LYS A 132 -17.03 -1.48 11.05
C LYS A 132 -17.28 -0.42 12.13
N MET A 133 -17.42 0.85 11.78
CA MET A 133 -17.80 1.85 12.77
C MET A 133 -19.28 1.68 13.10
N GLU A 134 -19.56 1.41 14.38
CA GLU A 134 -20.90 1.50 14.95
C GLU A 134 -21.42 2.93 14.77
N SER A 135 -22.71 3.06 14.47
CA SER A 135 -23.31 4.40 14.40
C SER A 135 -23.36 4.93 15.83
N THR A 136 -22.76 6.08 16.09
CA THR A 136 -22.95 6.76 17.37
C THR A 136 -24.44 7.07 17.49
N GLU A 137 -25.11 6.48 18.48
CA GLU A 137 -26.48 6.87 18.83
C GLU A 137 -26.42 8.34 19.27
N LEU A 138 -27.23 9.19 18.63
CA LEU A 138 -27.44 10.59 19.00
C LEU A 138 -28.72 10.69 19.82
#